data_AF-A0A707Q330-F1
#
_entry.id   AF-A0A707Q330-F1
#
_cell.length_a   1.000
_cell.length_b   1.000
_cell.length_c   1.000
_cell.angle_alpha   90.00
_cell.angle_beta   90.00
_cell.angle_gamma   90.00
#
_symmetry.space_group_name_H-M   'P 1'
#
loop_
_entity.id
_entity.type
_entity.pdbx_description
1 polymer ?
#
loop_
_entity_poly.entity_id
_entity_poly.type
_entity_poly.pdbx_seq_one_letter_code
_entity_poly.pdbx_strand_id
1 'polypeptide(L)'
;MTTYNHQSHGPVSLDRLHQISEILSKAAAQSDGGNLGYAMADAVKVIAGVFAHELVRREHAVWSQATFGDVGPVGPLKHLSKEALEAAADPSDPLEWADMQFLLWDAQRRMGISDEFITRAMIEKLEINKSRQWPEPKDGEPRLHIKEQSAPVIPDGWISCSERMPDEIGRYWCYVEEQNDLGKSHYQWNCSWNGDKWGGEMMSGKVTHWMPLPEPPQEFNRG
;
A
#
# COMPACT_ATOMS: atom_id res chain seq x y z
N MET A 1 40.89 -35.06 -5.61
CA MET A 1 39.93 -34.46 -4.66
C MET A 1 39.46 -33.15 -5.25
N THR A 2 38.28 -33.11 -5.85
CA THR A 2 37.64 -31.86 -6.26
C THR A 2 37.03 -31.21 -5.02
N THR A 3 37.69 -30.18 -4.50
CA THR A 3 37.17 -29.36 -3.41
C THR A 3 36.05 -28.48 -3.96
N TYR A 4 34.79 -28.80 -3.66
CA TYR A 4 33.70 -27.87 -3.89
C TYR A 4 33.88 -26.71 -2.89
N ASN A 5 34.25 -25.53 -3.39
CA ASN A 5 34.24 -24.29 -2.61
C ASN A 5 32.78 -24.01 -2.19
N HIS A 6 32.42 -24.46 -0.99
CA HIS A 6 31.11 -24.24 -0.42
C HIS A 6 31.10 -22.86 0.25
N GLN A 7 30.73 -21.81 -0.48
CA GLN A 7 30.34 -20.56 0.16
C GLN A 7 28.95 -20.77 0.77
N SER A 8 28.90 -21.10 2.07
CA SER A 8 27.67 -21.21 2.88
C SER A 8 27.06 -19.85 3.24
N HIS A 9 27.57 -18.76 2.66
CA HIS A 9 27.19 -17.40 3.03
C HIS A 9 26.66 -16.67 1.78
N GLY A 10 25.34 -16.64 1.64
CA GLY A 10 24.62 -15.98 0.55
C GLY A 10 23.31 -16.71 0.20
N PRO A 11 22.40 -16.04 -0.53
CA PRO A 11 21.19 -16.68 -1.05
C PRO A 11 21.53 -17.84 -1.98
N VAL A 12 20.77 -18.94 -1.89
CA VAL A 12 20.98 -20.13 -2.72
C VAL A 12 20.50 -19.85 -4.15
N SER A 13 21.37 -20.01 -5.15
CA SER A 13 21.00 -19.82 -6.55
C SER A 13 20.02 -20.89 -7.05
N LEU A 14 19.27 -20.61 -8.12
CA LEU A 14 18.39 -21.60 -8.76
C LEU A 14 19.14 -22.86 -9.21
N ASP A 15 20.32 -22.70 -9.81
CA ASP A 15 21.16 -23.84 -10.21
C ASP A 15 21.57 -24.67 -8.99
N ARG A 16 21.85 -24.00 -7.87
CA ARG A 16 22.21 -24.69 -6.63
C ARG A 16 21.00 -25.40 -6.01
N LEU A 17 19.81 -24.81 -6.03
CA LEU A 17 18.56 -25.45 -5.60
C LEU A 17 18.27 -26.69 -6.44
N HIS A 18 18.44 -26.61 -7.77
CA HIS A 18 18.29 -27.76 -8.66
C HIS A 18 19.29 -28.87 -8.31
N GLN A 19 20.57 -28.54 -8.13
CA GLN A 19 21.58 -29.52 -7.72
C GLN A 19 21.23 -30.18 -6.37
N ILE A 20 20.77 -29.41 -5.39
CA ILE A 20 20.36 -29.94 -4.09
C ILE A 20 19.16 -30.88 -4.25
N SER A 21 18.16 -30.49 -5.05
CA SER A 21 16.98 -31.32 -5.36
C SER A 21 17.40 -32.67 -5.97
N GLU A 22 18.32 -32.66 -6.93
CA GLU A 22 18.84 -33.87 -7.57
C GLU A 22 19.56 -34.80 -6.59
N ILE A 23 20.39 -34.22 -5.72
CA ILE A 23 21.12 -34.97 -4.68
C ILE A 23 20.12 -35.64 -3.73
N LEU A 24 19.16 -34.89 -3.21
CA LEU A 24 18.17 -35.40 -2.26
C LEU A 24 17.24 -36.43 -2.90
N SER A 25 16.87 -36.25 -4.17
CA SER A 25 16.04 -37.20 -4.92
C SER A 25 16.74 -38.55 -5.08
N LYS A 26 18.03 -38.53 -5.46
CA LYS A 26 18.84 -39.76 -5.59
C LYS A 26 19.05 -40.44 -4.24
N ALA A 27 19.32 -39.67 -3.19
CA ALA A 27 19.49 -40.20 -1.84
C ALA A 27 18.18 -40.80 -1.29
N ALA A 28 17.04 -40.15 -1.52
CA ALA A 28 15.73 -40.69 -1.14
C ALA A 28 15.41 -42.01 -1.85
N ALA A 29 15.68 -42.10 -3.16
CA ALA A 29 15.46 -43.32 -3.94
C ALA A 29 16.36 -44.50 -3.52
N GLN A 30 17.53 -44.21 -2.93
CA GLN A 30 18.46 -45.22 -2.42
C GLN A 30 18.23 -45.54 -0.93
N SER A 31 17.33 -44.81 -0.26
CA SER A 31 16.98 -45.07 1.13
C SER A 31 16.14 -46.34 1.24
N ASP A 32 16.27 -47.03 2.35
CA ASP A 32 15.43 -48.17 2.77
C ASP A 32 13.96 -47.80 3.11
N GLY A 33 13.52 -46.57 2.80
CA GLY A 33 12.19 -46.08 3.16
C GLY A 33 12.01 -45.78 4.66
N GLY A 34 13.09 -45.57 5.42
CA GLY A 34 13.02 -45.05 6.79
C GLY A 34 12.67 -43.56 6.88
N ASN A 35 12.54 -43.03 8.11
CA ASN A 35 12.20 -41.62 8.36
C ASN A 35 13.09 -40.63 7.61
N LEU A 36 14.37 -40.94 7.42
CA LEU A 36 15.31 -40.11 6.66
C LEU A 36 14.98 -40.08 5.17
N GLY A 37 14.63 -41.23 4.58
CA GLY A 37 14.20 -41.33 3.18
C GLY A 37 12.97 -40.49 2.88
N TYR A 38 11.95 -40.56 3.76
CA TYR A 38 10.76 -39.72 3.64
C TYR A 38 11.06 -38.24 3.81
N ALA A 39 11.89 -37.85 4.79
CA ALA A 39 12.28 -36.46 4.99
C ALA A 39 13.01 -35.88 3.77
N MET A 40 13.88 -36.65 3.13
CA MET A 40 14.55 -36.23 1.88
C MET A 40 13.55 -36.08 0.73
N ALA A 41 12.61 -37.01 0.56
CA ALA A 41 11.58 -36.92 -0.47
C ALA A 41 10.67 -35.70 -0.27
N ASP A 42 10.32 -35.38 0.98
CA ASP A 42 9.51 -34.20 1.28
C ASP A 42 10.29 -32.90 1.08
N ALA A 43 11.59 -32.87 1.42
CA ALA A 43 12.45 -31.73 1.11
C ALA A 43 12.54 -31.46 -0.40
N VAL A 44 12.59 -32.51 -1.24
CA VAL A 44 12.56 -32.37 -2.70
C VAL A 44 11.26 -31.71 -3.17
N LYS A 45 10.10 -32.10 -2.62
CA LYS A 45 8.81 -31.48 -2.98
C LYS A 45 8.78 -29.99 -2.65
N VAL A 46 9.29 -29.61 -1.47
CA VAL A 46 9.40 -28.20 -1.07
C VAL A 46 10.32 -27.43 -2.02
N ILE A 47 11.49 -27.97 -2.34
CA ILE A 47 12.43 -27.33 -3.27
C ILE A 47 11.81 -27.19 -4.66
N ALA A 48 11.12 -28.22 -5.16
CA ALA A 48 10.46 -28.18 -6.46
C ALA A 48 9.41 -27.06 -6.54
N GLY A 49 8.61 -26.88 -5.48
CA GLY A 49 7.64 -25.79 -5.39
C GLY A 49 8.29 -24.40 -5.43
N VAL A 50 9.34 -24.20 -4.62
CA VAL A 50 10.11 -22.94 -4.60
C VAL A 50 10.76 -22.68 -5.96
N PHE A 51 11.32 -23.71 -6.60
CA PHE A 51 11.96 -23.62 -7.90
C PHE A 51 10.98 -23.19 -9.00
N ALA A 52 9.82 -23.85 -9.10
CA ALA A 52 8.81 -23.53 -10.10
C ALA A 52 8.32 -22.07 -9.97
N HIS A 53 8.07 -21.63 -8.73
CA HIS A 53 7.63 -20.28 -8.44
C HIS A 53 8.67 -19.21 -8.82
N GLU A 54 9.94 -19.43 -8.44
CA GLU A 54 11.03 -18.50 -8.76
C GLU A 54 11.35 -18.47 -10.27
N LEU A 55 11.22 -19.60 -10.97
CA LEU A 55 11.38 -19.64 -12.43
C LEU A 55 10.35 -18.77 -13.13
N VAL A 56 9.06 -18.95 -12.82
CA VAL A 56 7.96 -18.15 -13.37
C VAL A 56 8.18 -16.66 -13.11
N ARG A 57 8.59 -16.30 -11.89
CA ARG A 57 8.88 -14.90 -11.53
C ARG A 57 10.01 -14.30 -12.36
N ARG A 58 11.09 -15.05 -12.63
CA ARG A 58 12.21 -14.59 -13.46
C ARG A 58 11.84 -14.45 -14.93
N GLU A 59 11.14 -15.45 -15.48
CA GLU A 59 10.67 -15.40 -16.87
C GLU A 59 9.72 -14.22 -17.07
N HIS A 60 8.79 -14.01 -16.15
CA HIS A 60 7.92 -12.84 -16.13
C HIS A 60 8.72 -11.52 -16.09
N ALA A 61 9.73 -11.41 -15.22
CA ALA A 61 10.58 -10.23 -15.14
C ALA A 61 11.32 -9.92 -16.45
N VAL A 62 11.87 -10.95 -17.10
CA VAL A 62 12.55 -10.83 -18.40
C VAL A 62 11.58 -10.38 -19.48
N TRP A 63 10.41 -11.04 -19.57
CA TRP A 63 9.37 -10.69 -20.52
C TRP A 63 8.84 -9.27 -20.32
N SER A 64 8.55 -8.88 -19.06
CA SER A 64 8.07 -7.55 -18.71
C SER A 64 9.10 -6.47 -19.06
N GLN A 65 10.38 -6.72 -18.80
CA GLN A 65 11.45 -5.81 -19.19
C GLN A 65 11.55 -5.65 -20.72
N ALA A 66 11.48 -6.75 -21.46
CA ALA A 66 11.55 -6.73 -22.92
C ALA A 66 10.34 -6.03 -23.56
N THR A 67 9.16 -6.20 -22.95
CA THR A 67 7.88 -5.70 -23.49
C THR A 67 7.66 -4.22 -23.16
N PHE A 68 7.89 -3.84 -21.90
CA PHE A 68 7.52 -2.51 -21.38
C PHE A 68 8.72 -1.59 -21.15
N GLY A 69 9.94 -2.11 -21.25
CA GLY A 69 11.16 -1.35 -21.00
C GLY A 69 11.35 -0.92 -19.54
N ASP A 70 12.16 0.11 -19.35
CA ASP A 70 12.56 0.63 -18.04
C ASP A 70 11.56 1.66 -17.50
N VAL A 71 10.37 1.17 -17.12
CA VAL A 71 9.33 1.95 -16.45
C VAL A 71 9.34 1.71 -14.94
N GLY A 72 8.90 2.71 -14.16
CA GLY A 72 8.77 2.62 -12.70
C GLY A 72 7.56 1.80 -12.23
N PRO A 73 7.37 1.62 -10.92
CA PRO A 73 6.35 0.72 -10.36
C PRO A 73 4.92 1.22 -10.45
N VAL A 74 4.72 2.52 -10.71
CA VAL A 74 3.41 3.18 -10.57
C VAL A 74 2.40 2.62 -11.59
N GLY A 75 2.85 2.29 -12.80
CA GLY A 75 2.01 1.66 -13.82
C GLY A 75 1.45 0.32 -13.35
N PRO A 76 2.32 -0.66 -13.01
CA PRO A 76 1.90 -1.95 -12.46
C PRO A 76 1.01 -1.83 -11.22
N LEU A 77 1.26 -0.89 -10.30
CA LEU A 77 0.40 -0.69 -9.11
C LEU A 77 -0.99 -0.14 -9.45
N LYS A 78 -1.09 0.76 -10.44
CA LYS A 78 -2.39 1.23 -10.94
C LYS A 78 -3.15 0.12 -11.64
N HIS A 79 -2.44 -0.75 -12.36
CA HIS A 79 -3.02 -1.93 -13.00
C HIS A 79 -3.49 -2.94 -11.96
N LEU A 80 -2.69 -3.21 -10.93
CA LEU A 80 -3.04 -4.11 -9.82
C LEU A 80 -4.37 -3.76 -9.17
N SER A 81 -4.71 -2.46 -9.10
CA SER A 81 -5.99 -2.00 -8.55
C SER A 81 -7.19 -2.42 -9.41
N LYS A 82 -7.02 -2.61 -10.72
CA LYS A 82 -8.05 -3.11 -11.64
C LYS A 82 -8.19 -4.62 -11.54
N GLU A 83 -7.06 -5.35 -11.59
CA GLU A 83 -7.05 -6.81 -11.44
C GLU A 83 -7.63 -7.26 -10.10
N ALA A 84 -7.43 -6.47 -9.03
CA ALA A 84 -8.08 -6.74 -7.75
C ALA A 84 -9.61 -6.65 -7.81
N LEU A 85 -10.18 -5.80 -8.68
CA LEU A 85 -11.62 -5.71 -8.90
C LEU A 85 -12.13 -6.87 -9.78
N GLU A 86 -11.34 -7.29 -10.76
CA GLU A 86 -11.65 -8.43 -11.64
C GLU A 86 -11.63 -9.75 -10.82
N ALA A 87 -10.59 -9.98 -10.02
CA ALA A 87 -10.52 -11.09 -9.06
C ALA A 87 -11.63 -11.07 -8.00
N ALA A 88 -12.08 -9.88 -7.58
CA ALA A 88 -13.21 -9.76 -6.66
C ALA A 88 -14.55 -10.10 -7.33
N ALA A 89 -14.68 -9.88 -8.64
CA ALA A 89 -15.88 -10.19 -9.42
C ALA A 89 -15.97 -11.68 -9.77
N ASP A 90 -14.84 -12.35 -10.04
CA ASP A 90 -14.77 -13.80 -10.23
C ASP A 90 -13.62 -14.43 -9.42
N PRO A 91 -13.81 -14.63 -8.09
CA PRO A 91 -12.77 -15.20 -7.25
C PRO A 91 -12.46 -16.67 -7.56
N SER A 92 -13.26 -17.31 -8.42
CA SER A 92 -13.06 -18.69 -8.84
C SER A 92 -12.08 -18.84 -10.01
N ASP A 93 -11.78 -17.75 -10.72
CA ASP A 93 -10.79 -17.74 -11.79
C ASP A 93 -9.36 -17.58 -11.22
N PRO A 94 -8.50 -18.60 -11.28
CA PRO A 94 -7.12 -18.49 -10.80
C PRO A 94 -6.24 -17.54 -11.61
N LEU A 95 -6.64 -17.16 -12.83
CA LEU A 95 -5.84 -16.26 -13.68
C LEU A 95 -5.87 -14.81 -13.16
N GLU A 96 -7.01 -14.37 -12.64
CA GLU A 96 -7.15 -13.04 -12.02
C GLU A 96 -6.22 -12.88 -10.80
N TRP A 97 -6.04 -13.96 -10.03
CA TRP A 97 -5.08 -14.00 -8.93
C TRP A 97 -3.62 -13.99 -9.43
N ALA A 98 -3.35 -14.66 -10.56
CA ALA A 98 -2.03 -14.67 -11.17
C ALA A 98 -1.64 -13.29 -11.70
N ASP A 99 -2.57 -12.55 -12.30
CA ASP A 99 -2.34 -11.18 -12.78
C ASP A 99 -1.99 -10.24 -11.63
N MET A 100 -2.71 -10.32 -10.51
CA MET A 100 -2.32 -9.59 -9.29
C MET A 100 -0.89 -9.93 -8.84
N GLN A 101 -0.52 -11.21 -8.88
CA GLN A 101 0.80 -11.66 -8.44
C GLN A 101 1.92 -11.15 -9.36
N PHE A 102 1.71 -11.20 -10.67
CA PHE A 102 2.65 -10.69 -11.67
C PHE A 102 2.86 -9.18 -11.54
N LEU A 103 1.79 -8.41 -11.40
CA LEU A 103 1.86 -6.96 -11.27
C LEU A 103 2.54 -6.53 -9.97
N LEU A 104 2.29 -7.24 -8.86
CA LEU A 104 2.97 -6.98 -7.60
C LEU A 104 4.47 -7.26 -7.68
N TRP A 105 4.87 -8.40 -8.26
CA TRP A 105 6.29 -8.71 -8.48
C TRP A 105 6.98 -7.70 -9.38
N ASP A 106 6.31 -7.25 -10.45
CA ASP A 106 6.86 -6.26 -11.36
C ASP A 106 7.09 -4.92 -10.67
N ALA A 107 6.12 -4.46 -9.89
CA ALA A 107 6.24 -3.25 -9.10
C ALA A 107 7.41 -3.32 -8.10
N GLN A 108 7.52 -4.44 -7.35
CA GLN A 108 8.61 -4.64 -6.39
C GLN A 108 9.99 -4.64 -7.08
N ARG A 109 10.13 -5.41 -8.16
CA ARG A 109 11.35 -5.48 -8.98
C ARG A 109 11.78 -4.10 -9.47
N ARG A 110 10.84 -3.33 -10.03
CA ARG A 110 11.10 -1.99 -10.58
C ARG A 110 11.50 -0.97 -9.51
N MET A 111 11.12 -1.21 -8.25
CA MET A 111 11.59 -0.42 -7.11
C MET A 111 12.87 -0.93 -6.45
N GLY A 112 13.48 -2.01 -6.98
CA GLY A 112 14.64 -2.63 -6.36
C GLY A 112 14.32 -3.26 -5.00
N ILE A 113 13.05 -3.59 -4.72
CA ILE A 113 12.65 -4.27 -3.48
C ILE A 113 13.03 -5.76 -3.62
N SER A 114 13.97 -6.21 -2.80
CA SER A 114 14.38 -7.62 -2.74
C SER A 114 13.42 -8.46 -1.90
N ASP A 115 13.46 -9.77 -2.10
CA ASP A 115 12.66 -10.74 -1.33
C ASP A 115 12.98 -10.70 0.16
N GLU A 116 14.25 -10.56 0.51
CA GLU A 116 14.67 -10.39 1.91
C GLU A 116 14.07 -9.11 2.51
N PHE A 117 14.12 -8.01 1.75
CA PHE A 117 13.61 -6.73 2.21
C PHE A 117 12.09 -6.76 2.43
N ILE A 118 11.32 -7.25 1.44
CA ILE A 118 9.86 -7.35 1.57
C ILE A 118 9.47 -8.35 2.65
N THR A 119 10.18 -9.47 2.79
CA THR A 119 9.90 -10.46 3.84
C THR A 119 10.06 -9.84 5.24
N ARG A 120 11.13 -9.08 5.46
CA ARG A 120 11.32 -8.35 6.73
C ARG A 120 10.20 -7.33 6.96
N ALA A 121 9.85 -6.55 5.95
CA ALA A 121 8.74 -5.60 6.04
C ALA A 121 7.39 -6.29 6.34
N MET A 122 7.15 -7.47 5.77
CA MET A 122 5.97 -8.28 6.05
C MET A 122 5.95 -8.80 7.50
N ILE A 123 7.10 -9.25 8.03
CA ILE A 123 7.23 -9.69 9.43
C ILE A 123 6.91 -8.52 10.38
N GLU A 124 7.53 -7.35 10.16
CA GLU A 124 7.27 -6.16 10.96
C GLU A 124 5.80 -5.73 10.87
N LYS A 125 5.25 -5.70 9.65
CA LYS A 125 3.85 -5.31 9.41
C LYS A 125 2.86 -6.27 10.04
N LEU A 126 3.19 -7.57 10.09
CA LEU A 126 2.36 -8.59 10.73
C LEU A 126 2.26 -8.35 12.24
N GLU A 127 3.38 -8.06 12.91
CA GLU A 127 3.37 -7.74 14.35
C GLU A 127 2.60 -6.46 14.66
N ILE A 128 2.73 -5.43 13.81
CA ILE A 128 1.90 -4.21 13.90
C ILE A 128 0.40 -4.54 13.71
N ASN A 129 0.06 -5.44 12.80
CA ASN A 129 -1.34 -5.81 12.56
C ASN A 129 -1.94 -6.61 13.72
N LYS A 130 -1.15 -7.47 14.37
CA LYS A 130 -1.57 -8.24 15.57
C LYS A 130 -1.82 -7.36 16.79
N SER A 131 -1.14 -6.22 16.92
CA SER A 131 -1.32 -5.29 18.04
C SER A 131 -2.47 -4.30 17.86
N ARG A 132 -3.09 -4.25 16.67
CA ARG A 132 -4.21 -3.33 16.36
C ARG A 132 -5.56 -3.89 16.80
N GLN A 133 -6.50 -2.98 17.01
CA GLN A 133 -7.90 -3.30 17.14
C GLN A 133 -8.57 -3.32 15.76
N TRP A 134 -9.45 -4.32 15.55
CA TRP A 134 -10.13 -4.56 14.29
C TRP A 134 -11.65 -4.62 14.53
N PRO A 135 -12.46 -4.09 13.59
CA PRO A 135 -13.92 -4.21 13.68
C PRO A 135 -14.37 -5.65 13.47
N GLU A 136 -15.61 -5.94 13.88
CA GLU A 136 -16.26 -7.23 13.67
C GLU A 136 -16.28 -7.64 12.18
N PRO A 137 -16.10 -8.93 11.89
CA PRO A 137 -16.32 -9.50 10.59
C PRO A 137 -17.57 -9.13 9.82
N LYS A 138 -17.37 -8.67 8.58
CA LYS A 138 -18.38 -8.57 7.53
C LYS A 138 -17.84 -9.21 6.27
N ASP A 139 -18.63 -10.10 5.69
CA ASP A 139 -18.30 -10.77 4.44
C ASP A 139 -18.40 -9.80 3.26
N GLY A 140 -17.51 -9.93 2.27
CA GLY A 140 -17.44 -9.05 1.10
C GLY A 140 -16.96 -7.61 1.34
N GLU A 141 -16.71 -7.19 2.59
CA GLU A 141 -16.35 -5.80 2.93
C GLU A 141 -14.89 -5.66 3.40
N PRO A 142 -14.18 -4.58 3.02
CA PRO A 142 -12.82 -4.33 3.49
C PRO A 142 -12.80 -4.04 4.99
N ARG A 143 -11.76 -4.54 5.67
CA ARG A 143 -11.53 -4.29 7.10
C ARG A 143 -10.41 -3.30 7.29
N LEU A 144 -10.74 -2.18 7.89
CA LEU A 144 -9.77 -1.16 8.26
C LEU A 144 -9.58 -1.21 9.78
N HIS A 145 -8.32 -1.24 10.21
CA HIS A 145 -7.98 -1.13 11.63
C HIS A 145 -8.59 0.14 12.24
N ILE A 146 -9.04 0.04 13.48
CA ILE A 146 -9.53 1.18 14.24
C ILE A 146 -8.34 2.08 14.52
N LYS A 147 -8.34 3.29 13.95
CA LYS A 147 -7.40 4.33 14.33
C LYS A 147 -7.93 4.96 15.62
N GLU A 148 -7.20 4.86 16.72
CA GLU A 148 -7.41 5.80 17.82
C GLU A 148 -7.17 7.19 17.26
N GLN A 149 -8.23 8.01 17.20
CA GLN A 149 -8.09 9.40 16.81
C GLN A 149 -7.22 10.09 17.85
N SER A 150 -5.95 10.32 17.53
CA SER A 150 -5.18 11.41 18.13
C SER A 150 -5.82 12.72 17.65
N ALA A 151 -6.72 13.29 18.45
CA ALA A 151 -7.14 14.70 18.29
C ALA A 151 -5.92 15.59 18.59
N PRO A 152 -5.65 16.65 17.80
CA PRO A 152 -6.62 17.70 17.51
C PRO A 152 -7.14 17.67 16.06
N VAL A 153 -8.44 17.88 15.95
CA VAL A 153 -9.22 17.93 14.71
C VAL A 153 -8.88 19.22 13.95
N ILE A 154 -8.08 19.10 12.89
CA ILE A 154 -8.26 19.93 11.69
C ILE A 154 -9.39 19.23 10.91
N PRO A 155 -10.62 19.78 10.85
CA PRO A 155 -11.65 19.15 10.03
C PRO A 155 -11.34 19.45 8.56
N ASP A 156 -11.27 18.40 7.75
CA ASP A 156 -11.26 18.45 6.28
C ASP A 156 -12.64 18.94 5.76
N GLY A 157 -13.03 20.16 6.10
CA GLY A 157 -14.31 20.72 5.68
C GLY A 157 -14.74 21.99 6.42
N TRP A 158 -15.87 22.53 5.96
CA TRP A 158 -16.54 23.68 6.55
C TRP A 158 -17.01 23.37 7.98
N ILE A 159 -16.56 24.16 8.96
CA ILE A 159 -17.00 24.11 10.36
C ILE A 159 -18.15 25.09 10.53
N SER A 160 -19.29 24.63 11.03
CA SER A 160 -20.41 25.53 11.31
C SER A 160 -20.10 26.45 12.50
N CYS A 161 -20.40 27.75 12.38
CA CYS A 161 -20.24 28.69 13.48
C CYS A 161 -21.13 28.37 14.69
N SER A 162 -22.24 27.63 14.50
CA SER A 162 -23.07 27.14 15.62
C SER A 162 -22.48 25.93 16.32
N GLU A 163 -21.59 25.18 15.66
CA GLU A 163 -20.88 24.05 16.26
C GLU A 163 -19.63 24.52 16.99
N ARG A 164 -18.82 25.35 16.33
CA ARG A 164 -17.54 25.82 16.87
C ARG A 164 -17.10 27.12 16.21
N MET A 165 -16.62 28.07 17.00
CA MET A 165 -15.92 29.27 16.53
C MET A 165 -14.40 29.03 16.49
N PRO A 166 -13.62 29.78 15.69
CA PRO A 166 -12.17 29.63 15.69
C PRO A 166 -11.57 29.98 17.05
N ASP A 167 -10.65 29.13 17.52
CA ASP A 167 -9.95 29.34 18.79
C ASP A 167 -8.84 30.41 18.68
N GLU A 168 -8.35 30.68 17.46
CA GLU A 168 -7.23 31.59 17.20
C GLU A 168 -7.68 32.85 16.46
N ILE A 169 -7.11 34.01 16.81
CA ILE A 169 -7.29 35.25 16.04
C ILE A 169 -6.56 35.08 14.70
N GLY A 170 -7.23 35.34 13.58
CA GLY A 170 -6.63 35.05 12.28
C GLY A 170 -7.51 35.31 11.07
N ARG A 171 -7.05 34.80 9.92
CA ARG A 171 -7.73 34.83 8.63
C ARG A 171 -8.26 33.44 8.31
N TYR A 172 -9.52 33.37 7.87
CA TYR A 172 -10.20 32.12 7.58
C TYR A 172 -10.95 32.22 6.26
N TRP A 173 -11.12 31.07 5.62
CA TRP A 173 -12.07 30.94 4.53
C TRP A 173 -13.46 30.79 5.14
N CYS A 174 -14.40 31.63 4.73
CA CYS A 174 -15.73 31.72 5.32
C CYS A 174 -16.84 31.54 4.27
N TYR A 175 -17.93 30.89 4.68
CA TYR A 175 -19.19 30.82 3.93
C TYR A 175 -20.16 31.82 4.55
N VAL A 176 -20.53 32.82 3.77
CA VAL A 176 -21.28 34.00 4.21
C VAL A 176 -22.68 33.97 3.62
N GLU A 177 -23.64 34.25 4.48
CA GLU A 177 -25.05 34.40 4.15
C GLU A 177 -25.41 35.88 4.28
N GLU A 178 -25.91 36.48 3.21
CA GLU A 178 -26.34 37.87 3.18
C GLU A 178 -27.80 37.96 2.71
N GLN A 179 -28.59 38.76 3.42
CA GLN A 179 -29.94 39.11 3.01
C GLN A 179 -29.92 40.54 2.46
N ASN A 180 -30.30 40.71 1.20
CA ASN A 180 -30.44 42.01 0.56
C ASN A 180 -31.82 42.12 -0.14
N ASP A 181 -32.05 43.22 -0.85
CA ASP A 181 -33.32 43.51 -1.54
C ASP A 181 -33.65 42.52 -2.67
N LEU A 182 -32.66 41.73 -3.12
CA LEU A 182 -32.82 40.69 -4.13
C LEU A 182 -33.08 39.30 -3.50
N GLY A 183 -33.07 39.20 -2.17
CA GLY A 183 -33.28 37.97 -1.44
C GLY A 183 -32.04 37.51 -0.67
N LYS A 184 -31.98 36.19 -0.43
CA LYS A 184 -30.93 35.55 0.36
C LYS A 184 -29.81 35.05 -0.56
N SER A 185 -28.63 35.63 -0.44
CA SER A 185 -27.43 35.22 -1.19
C SER A 185 -26.42 34.50 -0.30
N HIS A 186 -25.67 33.58 -0.93
CA HIS A 186 -24.61 32.84 -0.28
C HIS A 186 -23.32 32.96 -1.10
N TYR A 187 -22.20 33.27 -0.44
CA TYR A 187 -20.90 33.40 -1.10
C TYR A 187 -19.75 33.01 -0.18
N GLN A 188 -18.58 32.78 -0.77
CA GLN A 188 -17.36 32.46 -0.05
C GLN A 188 -16.43 33.68 0.01
N TRP A 189 -15.83 33.94 1.16
CA TRP A 189 -14.97 35.11 1.36
C TRP A 189 -13.87 34.86 2.40
N ASN A 190 -12.79 35.62 2.33
CA ASN A 190 -11.74 35.60 3.35
C ASN A 190 -12.07 36.61 4.46
N CYS A 191 -12.38 36.10 5.66
CA CYS A 191 -12.75 36.94 6.81
C CYS A 191 -11.66 36.94 7.87
N SER A 192 -11.56 38.05 8.60
CA SER A 192 -10.80 38.13 9.85
C SER A 192 -11.66 37.70 11.03
N TRP A 193 -11.10 36.92 11.94
CA TRP A 193 -11.66 36.65 13.26
C TRP A 193 -10.78 37.31 14.32
N ASN A 194 -11.38 38.08 15.23
CA ASN A 194 -10.65 38.77 16.31
C ASN A 194 -10.87 38.15 17.71
N GLY A 195 -11.51 36.98 17.79
CA GLY A 195 -11.88 36.32 19.05
C GLY A 195 -13.29 36.64 19.56
N ASP A 196 -13.96 37.64 18.98
CA ASP A 196 -15.30 38.09 19.38
C ASP A 196 -16.27 38.19 18.20
N LYS A 197 -15.79 38.74 17.07
CA LYS A 197 -16.59 38.94 15.86
C LYS A 197 -15.80 38.71 14.58
N TRP A 198 -16.53 38.33 13.53
CA TRP A 198 -16.02 38.32 12.16
C TRP A 198 -15.90 39.75 11.62
N GLY A 199 -14.88 40.00 10.80
CA GLY A 199 -14.63 41.30 10.19
C GLY A 199 -13.99 41.23 8.79
N GLY A 200 -14.10 42.33 8.06
CA GLY A 200 -13.55 42.55 6.71
C GLY A 200 -14.08 43.88 6.16
N GLU A 201 -13.31 44.58 5.32
CA GLU A 201 -13.63 45.94 4.87
C GLU A 201 -15.00 46.07 4.16
N MET A 202 -15.56 44.97 3.64
CA MET A 202 -16.84 44.95 2.92
C MET A 202 -17.83 43.87 3.43
N MET A 203 -17.74 43.48 4.70
CA MET A 203 -18.62 42.44 5.26
C MET A 203 -19.99 43.00 5.66
N SER A 204 -21.03 42.66 4.91
CA SER A 204 -22.46 42.94 5.20
C SER A 204 -23.24 41.68 5.63
N GLY A 205 -22.77 40.48 5.27
CA GLY A 205 -23.40 39.19 5.60
C GLY A 205 -22.92 38.53 6.90
N LYS A 206 -23.68 37.54 7.35
CA LYS A 206 -23.37 36.68 8.50
C LYS A 206 -22.54 35.47 8.05
N VAL A 207 -21.41 35.24 8.70
CA VAL A 207 -20.64 34.00 8.50
C VAL A 207 -21.38 32.83 9.14
N THR A 208 -21.62 31.77 8.37
CA THR A 208 -22.32 30.57 8.83
C THR A 208 -21.37 29.39 9.02
N HIS A 209 -20.31 29.32 8.20
CA HIS A 209 -19.28 28.30 8.30
C HIS A 209 -17.89 28.89 8.04
N TRP A 210 -16.84 28.26 8.57
CA TRP A 210 -15.46 28.65 8.38
C TRP A 210 -14.53 27.44 8.22
N MET A 211 -13.36 27.63 7.64
CA MET A 211 -12.27 26.67 7.65
C MET A 211 -10.91 27.41 7.62
N PRO A 212 -9.81 26.77 8.09
CA PRO A 212 -8.46 27.33 7.95
C PRO A 212 -8.12 27.62 6.48
N LEU A 213 -7.28 28.63 6.24
CA LEU A 213 -6.72 28.83 4.90
C LEU A 213 -5.77 27.67 4.57
N PRO A 214 -5.74 27.20 3.31
CA PRO A 214 -4.76 26.20 2.89
C PRO A 214 -3.34 26.76 3.01
N GLU A 215 -2.36 25.87 3.21
CA GLU A 215 -0.96 26.28 3.13
C GLU A 215 -0.65 26.87 1.74
N PRO A 216 0.11 27.98 1.67
CA PRO A 216 0.50 28.54 0.39
C PRO A 216 1.32 27.51 -0.42
N PRO A 217 1.29 27.58 -1.76
CA PRO A 217 2.12 26.72 -2.59
C PRO A 217 3.60 26.84 -2.18
N GLN A 218 4.25 25.73 -1.91
CA GLN A 218 5.69 25.71 -1.64
C GLN A 218 6.43 25.95 -2.97
N GLU A 219 7.32 26.94 -3.00
CA GLU A 219 8.16 27.20 -4.16
C GLU A 219 9.08 25.98 -4.39
N PHE A 220 8.87 25.27 -5.49
CA PHE A 220 9.83 24.29 -5.96
C PHE A 220 11.06 25.04 -6.49
N ASN A 221 12.09 25.15 -5.68
CA ASN A 221 13.42 25.58 -6.12
C ASN A 221 13.88 24.66 -7.25
N ARG A 222 13.78 25.13 -8.50
CA ARG A 222 14.44 24.51 -9.65
C ARG A 222 15.93 24.84 -9.54
N GLY A 223 16.68 23.91 -8.96
CA GLY A 223 18.13 23.81 -9.14
C GLY A 223 18.47 23.31 -10.54
#